data_AF-A0A833E7Z5-F1
#
_entry.id   AF-A0A833E7Z5-F1
#
_cell.length_a   1.000
_cell.length_b   1.000
_cell.length_c   1.000
_cell.angle_alpha   90.00
_cell.angle_beta   90.00
_cell.angle_gamma   90.00
#
_symmetry.space_group_name_H-M   'P 1'
#
loop_
_entity.id
_entity.type
_entity.pdbx_description
1 polymer ?
#
loop_
_entity_poly.entity_id
_entity_poly.type
_entity_poly.pdbx_seq_one_letter_code
_entity_poly.pdbx_strand_id
1 'polypeptide(L)' 'MGTHGSLTKAGKVRSLTPKLEAKVRPPTNPRKRNRSNFRKRIILGRPPGQFRQRI' A
#
# COMPACT_ATOMS: atom_id res chain seq x y z
N MET A 1 -14.44 -26.49 28.99
CA MET A 1 -13.65 -26.35 27.74
C MET A 1 -14.61 -25.88 26.65
N GLY A 2 -14.56 -24.61 26.24
CA GLY A 2 -15.46 -24.06 25.21
C GLY A 2 -14.95 -24.39 23.82
N THR A 3 -15.27 -25.59 23.32
CA THR A 3 -14.75 -26.11 22.04
C THR A 3 -15.38 -25.46 20.80
N HIS A 4 -16.51 -24.76 20.96
CA HIS A 4 -17.27 -24.20 19.83
C HIS A 4 -17.45 -22.69 19.97
N GLY A 5 -16.45 -21.92 19.50
CA GLY A 5 -16.59 -20.48 19.29
C GLY A 5 -17.52 -20.15 18.11
N SER A 6 -18.13 -18.97 18.11
CA SER A 6 -19.01 -18.55 17.01
C SER A 6 -18.24 -18.33 15.70
N LEU A 7 -18.49 -19.20 14.70
CA LEU A 7 -17.92 -19.11 13.35
C LEU A 7 -18.44 -17.93 12.53
N THR A 8 -19.52 -17.28 12.99
CA THR A 8 -20.24 -16.24 12.26
C THR A 8 -19.40 -15.01 11.89
N LYS A 9 -18.29 -14.76 12.61
CA LYS A 9 -17.40 -13.62 12.39
C LYS A 9 -16.27 -13.92 11.39
N ALA A 10 -16.08 -15.18 11.00
CA ALA A 10 -15.02 -15.56 10.09
C ALA A 10 -15.21 -14.89 8.73
N GLY A 11 -14.20 -14.17 8.25
CA GLY A 11 -14.20 -13.56 6.91
C GLY A 11 -15.10 -12.33 6.72
N LYS A 12 -15.92 -11.94 7.72
CA LYS A 12 -16.87 -10.80 7.63
C LYS A 12 -16.23 -9.54 7.05
N VAL A 13 -15.05 -9.15 7.53
CA VAL A 13 -14.40 -7.91 7.06
C VAL A 13 -13.97 -8.02 5.59
N ARG A 14 -13.54 -9.20 5.14
CA ARG A 14 -13.10 -9.41 3.75
C ARG A 14 -14.28 -9.43 2.77
N SER A 15 -15.43 -9.96 3.17
CA SER A 15 -16.64 -9.97 2.33
C SER A 15 -17.34 -8.61 2.29
N LEU A 16 -17.24 -7.81 3.35
CA LEU A 16 -17.78 -6.45 3.38
C LEU A 16 -16.95 -5.45 2.55
N THR A 17 -15.65 -5.70 2.35
CA THR A 17 -14.82 -4.79 1.55
C THR A 17 -15.12 -4.93 0.05
N PRO A 18 -15.57 -3.87 -0.63
CA PRO A 18 -15.80 -3.94 -2.07
C PRO A 18 -14.48 -4.17 -2.80
N LYS A 19 -14.50 -5.06 -3.81
CA LYS A 19 -13.32 -5.31 -4.64
C LYS A 19 -13.12 -4.12 -5.59
N LEU A 20 -11.95 -3.51 -5.52
CA LEU A 20 -11.51 -2.47 -6.45
C LEU A 20 -10.48 -3.04 -7.43
N GLU A 21 -10.60 -2.64 -8.69
CA GLU A 21 -9.65 -3.03 -9.73
C GLU A 21 -8.28 -2.39 -9.55
N ALA A 22 -7.24 -3.12 -9.93
CA ALA A 22 -5.87 -2.63 -9.87
C ALA A 22 -5.63 -1.59 -10.98
N LYS A 23 -5.08 -0.42 -10.62
CA LYS A 23 -4.59 0.55 -11.61
C LYS A 23 -3.39 -0.03 -12.35
N VAL A 24 -3.37 0.11 -13.67
CA VAL A 24 -2.21 -0.24 -14.51
C VAL A 24 -1.01 0.61 -14.08
N ARG A 25 0.07 -0.04 -13.67
CA ARG A 25 1.34 0.61 -13.29
C ARG A 25 2.47 0.04 -14.15
N PRO A 26 2.91 0.75 -15.20
CA PRO A 26 3.99 0.25 -16.03
C PRO A 26 5.29 0.15 -15.22
N PRO A 27 6.06 -0.94 -15.35
CA PRO A 27 7.36 -1.04 -14.70
C PRO A 27 8.31 0.02 -15.28
N THR A 28 9.22 0.51 -14.44
CA THR A 28 10.22 1.48 -14.84
C THR A 28 11.61 0.85 -14.73
N ASN A 29 12.46 1.06 -15.74
CA ASN A 29 13.84 0.57 -15.74
C ASN A 29 14.60 1.02 -14.47
N PRO A 30 15.49 0.18 -13.90
CA PRO A 30 16.21 0.49 -12.67
C PRO A 30 16.94 1.84 -12.69
N ARG A 31 17.57 2.20 -13.82
CA ARG A 31 18.27 3.49 -13.99
C ARG A 31 17.32 4.68 -13.84
N LYS A 32 16.14 4.62 -14.47
CA LYS A 32 15.11 5.68 -14.39
C LYS A 32 14.55 5.78 -12.96
N ARG A 33 14.29 4.63 -12.32
CA ARG A 33 13.84 4.56 -10.92
C ARG A 33 14.85 5.20 -9.97
N ASN A 34 16.13 4.82 -10.07
CA ASN A 34 17.18 5.32 -9.19
C ASN A 34 17.40 6.83 -9.38
N ARG A 35 17.36 7.33 -10.62
CA ARG A 35 17.42 8.78 -10.90
C ARG A 35 16.25 9.55 -10.27
N SER A 36 15.02 9.03 -10.38
CA SER A 36 13.84 9.65 -9.76
C SER A 36 13.95 9.67 -8.24
N ASN A 37 14.42 8.57 -7.65
CA ASN A 37 14.61 8.46 -6.20
C ASN A 37 15.69 9.42 -5.69
N PHE A 38 16.82 9.54 -6.38
CA PHE A 38 17.87 10.51 -6.04
C PHE A 38 17.32 11.94 -6.05
N ARG A 39 16.64 12.33 -7.14
CA ARG A 39 16.02 13.66 -7.23
C ARG A 39 15.02 13.91 -6.10
N LYS A 40 14.15 12.94 -5.80
CA LYS A 40 13.14 13.09 -4.75
C LYS A 40 13.76 13.20 -3.35
N ARG A 41 14.76 12.38 -3.04
CA ARG A 41 15.33 12.29 -1.69
C ARG A 41 16.40 13.34 -1.41
N ILE A 42 17.32 13.56 -2.36
CA ILE A 42 18.49 14.42 -2.16
C ILE A 42 18.21 15.86 -2.61
N ILE A 43 17.73 16.05 -3.84
CA ILE A 43 17.50 17.40 -4.38
C ILE A 43 16.26 18.05 -3.76
N LEU A 44 15.17 17.29 -3.64
CA LEU A 44 13.90 17.80 -3.11
C LEU A 44 13.71 17.55 -1.61
N GLY A 45 14.66 16.90 -0.93
CA GLY A 45 14.59 16.62 0.51
C GLY A 45 13.39 15.79 0.96
N ARG A 46 12.71 15.05 0.06
CA ARG A 46 11.47 14.34 0.42
C ARG A 46 11.81 13.04 1.16
N PRO A 47 11.16 12.78 2.32
CA PRO A 47 11.40 11.54 3.05
C PRO A 47 10.93 10.33 2.24
N PRO A 48 11.59 9.17 2.36
CA PRO A 48 11.13 7.95 1.74
C PRO A 48 9.79 7.50 2.37
N GLY A 49 8.91 6.91 1.57
CA GLY A 49 7.64 6.33 2.02
C GLY A 49 6.41 7.14 1.58
N GLN A 50 5.27 6.81 2.18
CA GLN A 50 4.00 7.48 1.92
C GLN A 50 3.97 8.76 2.76
N PHE A 51 4.28 9.89 2.15
CA PHE A 51 4.20 11.19 2.81
C PHE A 51 2.74 11.46 3.19
N ARG A 52 2.37 11.17 4.44
CA ARG A 52 1.13 11.70 5.02
C ARG A 52 1.39 13.17 5.28
N GLN A 53 0.81 14.03 4.45
CA GLN A 53 0.63 15.42 4.87
C GLN A 53 -0.11 15.36 6.21
N ARG A 54 0.54 15.83 7.28
CA ARG A 54 -0.18 16.16 8.50
C ARG A 54 -1.09 17.32 8.11
N ILE A 55 -2.39 17.06 8.02
CA ILE A 55 -3.40 18.09 8.20
C ILE A 55 -3.35 18.49 9.67
#